data_AF-A0A925WH52-F1
#
_entry.id   AF-A0A925WH52-F1
#
_cell.length_a   1.000
_cell.length_b   1.000
_cell.length_c   1.000
_cell.angle_alpha   90.00
_cell.angle_beta   90.00
_cell.angle_gamma   90.00
#
_symmetry.space_group_name_H-M   'P 1'
#
loop_
_entity.id
_entity.type
_entity.pdbx_description
1 polymer ?
#
loop_
_entity_poly.entity_id
_entity_poly.type
_entity_poly.pdbx_seq_one_letter_code
_entity_poly.pdbx_strand_id
1 'polypeptide(L)'
;MKTTRIARRHNRWRRWGMVLLAVILLGVVARLMLPGLVRDYVNRTLDRNPLYTGKIGAVEIHLWRGAYSIADISLSKTTGNVPVPLFAARRVDFAVQWDALLHGRIVGRLAIEEPELNFVDAPSEGESQTGAGGPWLQMISDLFPFTINSAVIHNGSVHFRAYQAAKPVDIYLSEFEASINNLSNVRSETTPLVATIQAKALAMDHAKFEFNMTLNPFSYRPTFHMVVRLLGLDVTRLNDLALTYGKFDFKRGWFDLVIEADAKEGQITGYVKPLFRNLKVFSLVEDIKEDNVLQFFWQALVGAVTTVFKNHPRDQFGTLIPFTADAGGSTSTDILATLGNLFRNAFVRAYLPRLENAQETYQGLTFEPADFTDSISPGDSP
;
A
#
# COMPACT_ATOMS: atom_id res chain seq x y z
N MET A 1 54.50 -24.00 -62.60
CA MET A 1 54.23 -22.64 -62.07
C MET A 1 53.14 -22.73 -61.01
N LYS A 2 53.49 -22.55 -59.73
CA LYS A 2 52.52 -22.39 -58.64
C LYS A 2 52.70 -20.98 -58.09
N THR A 3 51.69 -20.12 -58.23
CA THR A 3 51.68 -18.79 -57.65
C THR A 3 50.61 -18.73 -56.57
N THR A 4 51.08 -18.57 -55.35
CA THR A 4 50.37 -18.52 -54.08
C THR A 4 49.50 -17.26 -53.97
N ARG A 5 48.20 -17.40 -53.68
CA ARG A 5 47.34 -16.29 -53.21
C ARG A 5 47.02 -16.49 -51.73
N ILE A 6 47.85 -15.94 -50.85
CA ILE A 6 47.55 -15.83 -49.41
C ILE A 6 47.92 -14.42 -48.95
N ALA A 7 47.02 -13.43 -49.14
CA ALA A 7 47.23 -12.09 -48.58
C ALA A 7 45.94 -11.23 -48.55
N ARG A 8 44.83 -11.69 -47.97
CA ARG A 8 43.66 -10.81 -47.69
C ARG A 8 42.90 -11.07 -46.38
N ARG A 9 43.44 -11.89 -45.47
CA ARG A 9 42.73 -12.26 -44.22
C ARG A 9 43.02 -11.33 -43.03
N HIS A 10 44.14 -10.59 -43.05
CA HIS A 10 44.62 -9.78 -41.93
C HIS A 10 43.85 -8.45 -41.69
N ASN A 11 43.27 -7.86 -42.74
CA ASN A 11 42.58 -6.56 -42.62
C ASN A 11 41.20 -6.66 -41.96
N ARG A 12 40.54 -7.84 -42.02
CA ARG A 12 39.25 -8.06 -41.34
C ARG A 12 39.45 -8.07 -39.83
N TRP A 13 40.48 -8.76 -39.31
CA TRP A 13 40.76 -8.86 -37.88
C TRP A 13 41.08 -7.51 -37.23
N ARG A 14 41.80 -6.63 -37.94
CA ARG A 14 42.07 -5.26 -37.47
C ARG A 14 40.80 -4.39 -37.41
N ARG A 15 39.88 -4.56 -38.37
CA ARG A 15 38.57 -3.88 -38.35
C ARG A 15 37.68 -4.38 -37.20
N TRP A 16 37.62 -5.69 -36.97
CA TRP A 16 36.92 -6.26 -35.82
C TRP A 16 37.52 -5.79 -34.49
N GLY A 17 38.85 -5.68 -34.39
CA GLY A 17 39.52 -5.12 -33.22
C GLY A 17 39.18 -3.65 -32.96
N MET A 18 39.11 -2.81 -34.00
CA MET A 18 38.68 -1.41 -33.86
C MET A 18 37.21 -1.27 -33.47
N VAL A 19 36.32 -2.11 -34.00
CA VAL A 19 34.90 -2.14 -33.61
C VAL A 19 34.76 -2.56 -32.14
N LEU A 20 35.47 -3.61 -31.72
CA LEU A 20 35.48 -4.06 -30.32
C LEU A 20 35.98 -2.95 -29.39
N LEU A 21 37.07 -2.28 -29.76
CA LEU A 21 37.63 -1.16 -28.99
C LEU A 21 36.63 0.00 -28.90
N ALA A 22 35.94 0.35 -29.99
CA ALA A 22 34.93 1.40 -30.00
C ALA A 22 33.73 1.05 -29.11
N VAL A 23 33.27 -0.20 -29.12
CA VAL A 23 32.18 -0.69 -28.24
C VAL A 23 32.61 -0.65 -26.77
N ILE A 24 33.83 -1.09 -26.45
CA ILE A 24 34.37 -1.02 -25.08
C ILE A 24 34.46 0.43 -24.62
N LEU A 25 35.00 1.32 -25.46
CA LEU A 25 35.11 2.75 -25.14
C LEU A 25 33.73 3.36 -24.91
N LEU A 26 32.76 3.09 -25.79
CA LEU A 26 31.38 3.53 -25.63
C LEU A 26 30.78 3.02 -24.32
N GLY A 27 31.00 1.74 -23.99
CA GLY A 27 30.54 1.14 -22.73
C GLY A 27 31.15 1.80 -21.50
N VAL A 28 32.44 2.17 -21.55
CA VAL A 28 33.12 2.89 -20.46
C VAL A 28 32.55 4.31 -20.31
N VAL A 29 32.39 5.06 -21.41
CA VAL A 29 31.80 6.40 -21.40
C VAL A 29 30.37 6.35 -20.85
N ALA A 30 29.55 5.42 -21.34
CA ALA A 30 28.18 5.22 -20.85
C ALA A 30 28.17 4.92 -19.34
N ARG A 31 29.03 4.01 -18.87
CA ARG A 31 29.12 3.67 -17.44
C ARG A 31 29.52 4.86 -16.56
N LEU A 32 30.35 5.77 -17.06
CA LEU A 32 30.77 6.97 -16.32
C LEU A 32 29.69 8.07 -16.32
N MET A 33 28.97 8.26 -17.43
CA MET A 33 27.99 9.34 -17.55
C MET A 33 26.59 8.99 -17.01
N LEU A 34 26.14 7.75 -17.19
CA LEU A 34 24.76 7.34 -16.86
C LEU A 34 24.37 7.56 -15.39
N PRO A 35 25.21 7.28 -14.38
CA PRO A 35 24.85 7.53 -12.98
C PRO A 35 24.45 8.98 -12.73
N GLY A 36 25.21 9.94 -13.26
CA GLY A 36 24.92 11.36 -13.14
C GLY A 36 23.65 11.77 -13.89
N LEU A 37 23.49 11.30 -15.13
CA LEU A 37 22.31 11.59 -15.94
C LEU A 37 21.01 11.06 -15.31
N VAL A 38 21.03 9.82 -14.80
CA VAL A 38 19.87 9.22 -14.13
C VAL A 38 19.58 9.95 -12.82
N ARG A 39 20.62 10.29 -12.04
CA ARG A 39 20.43 11.08 -10.82
C ARG A 39 19.78 12.43 -11.11
N ASP A 40 20.27 13.16 -12.11
CA ASP A 40 19.71 14.46 -12.50
C ASP A 40 18.28 14.33 -13.02
N TYR A 41 17.98 13.27 -13.78
CA TYR A 41 16.63 12.96 -14.22
C TYR A 41 15.69 12.73 -13.04
N VAL A 42 16.06 11.84 -12.11
CA VAL A 42 15.23 11.51 -10.94
C VAL A 42 15.02 12.73 -10.06
N ASN A 43 16.08 13.49 -9.74
CA ASN A 43 15.96 14.72 -8.96
C ASN A 43 15.00 15.72 -9.62
N ARG A 44 15.18 15.98 -10.92
CA ARG A 44 14.27 16.88 -11.67
C ARG A 44 12.83 16.40 -11.67
N THR A 45 12.59 15.09 -11.70
CA THR A 45 11.23 14.53 -11.66
C THR A 45 10.62 14.66 -10.27
N LEU A 46 11.40 14.43 -9.21
CA LEU A 46 10.96 14.60 -7.82
C LEU A 46 10.66 16.08 -7.49
N ASP A 47 11.52 17.00 -7.95
CA ASP A 47 11.41 18.45 -7.70
C ASP A 47 10.23 19.13 -8.43
N ARG A 48 9.57 18.44 -9.37
CA ARG A 48 8.37 18.96 -10.06
C ARG A 48 7.15 19.04 -9.15
N ASN A 49 7.16 18.34 -8.01
CA ASN A 49 6.01 18.32 -7.12
C ASN A 49 6.04 19.54 -6.18
N PRO A 50 5.03 20.42 -6.23
CA PRO A 50 5.00 21.61 -5.37
C PRO A 50 4.82 21.29 -3.88
N LEU A 51 4.31 20.11 -3.54
CA LEU A 51 3.98 19.71 -2.17
C LEU A 51 5.10 18.91 -1.49
N TYR A 52 5.96 18.25 -2.25
CA TYR A 52 6.99 17.35 -1.71
C TYR A 52 8.34 17.56 -2.39
N THR A 53 9.39 17.54 -1.59
CA THR A 53 10.78 17.59 -2.04
C THR A 53 11.40 16.21 -1.90
N GLY A 54 12.00 15.72 -2.98
CA GLY A 54 12.70 14.44 -2.98
C GLY A 54 14.21 14.62 -2.78
N LYS A 55 14.82 13.70 -2.04
CA LYS A 55 16.28 13.53 -1.96
C LYS A 55 16.61 12.09 -2.29
N ILE A 56 17.67 11.90 -3.07
CA ILE A 56 18.20 10.58 -3.38
C ILE A 56 19.71 10.56 -3.16
N GLY A 57 20.19 9.41 -2.72
CA GLY A 57 21.61 9.09 -2.60
C GLY A 57 22.25 8.78 -3.95
N ALA A 58 23.15 7.79 -3.93
CA ALA A 58 23.87 7.35 -5.12
C ALA A 58 22.97 6.55 -6.07
N VAL A 59 23.27 6.66 -7.37
CA VAL A 59 22.64 5.83 -8.41
C VAL A 59 23.67 4.84 -8.94
N GLU A 60 23.36 3.56 -8.89
CA GLU A 60 24.18 2.50 -9.47
C GLU A 60 23.55 2.01 -10.76
N ILE A 61 24.31 1.99 -11.86
CA ILE A 61 23.83 1.50 -13.16
C ILE A 61 24.41 0.11 -13.42
N HIS A 62 23.54 -0.85 -13.72
CA HIS A 62 23.89 -2.20 -14.10
C HIS A 62 23.49 -2.47 -15.55
N LEU A 63 24.28 -1.89 -16.47
CA LEU A 63 24.09 -1.94 -17.92
C LEU A 63 23.76 -3.34 -18.46
N TRP A 64 24.52 -4.36 -18.04
CA TRP A 64 24.39 -5.72 -18.55
C TRP A 64 23.04 -6.38 -18.24
N ARG A 65 22.38 -5.98 -17.14
CA ARG A 65 21.05 -6.47 -16.76
C ARG A 65 19.94 -5.45 -17.05
N GLY A 66 20.26 -4.32 -17.67
CA GLY A 66 19.28 -3.25 -17.93
C GLY A 66 18.62 -2.77 -16.64
N ALA A 67 19.42 -2.59 -15.58
CA ALA A 67 18.91 -2.24 -14.27
C ALA A 67 19.64 -1.03 -13.70
N TYR A 68 18.98 -0.31 -12.80
CA TYR A 68 19.61 0.70 -11.97
C TYR A 68 19.07 0.64 -10.55
N SER A 69 19.86 1.11 -9.61
CA SER A 69 19.56 1.13 -8.20
C SER A 69 19.70 2.55 -7.68
N ILE A 70 18.78 2.98 -6.82
CA ILE A 70 18.86 4.27 -6.13
C ILE A 70 18.96 3.99 -4.64
N ALA A 71 19.99 4.52 -3.99
CA ALA A 71 20.17 4.45 -2.54
C ALA A 71 19.50 5.65 -1.85
N ASP A 72 19.08 5.44 -0.60
CA ASP A 72 18.66 6.48 0.36
C ASP A 72 17.67 7.49 -0.25
N ILE A 73 16.50 6.99 -0.64
CA ILE A 73 15.41 7.82 -1.12
C ILE A 73 14.67 8.40 0.08
N SER A 74 14.37 9.69 0.05
CA SER A 74 13.52 10.37 1.02
C SER A 74 12.63 11.39 0.33
N LEU A 75 11.33 11.30 0.54
CA LEU A 75 10.33 12.25 0.06
C LEU A 75 9.71 12.94 1.27
N SER A 76 10.01 14.22 1.45
CA SER A 76 9.54 15.01 2.60
C SER A 76 8.61 16.11 2.11
N LYS A 77 7.63 16.49 2.93
CA LYS A 77 6.74 17.61 2.60
C LYS A 77 7.55 18.91 2.54
N THR A 78 7.28 19.74 1.54
CA THR A 78 7.99 21.03 1.34
C THR A 78 7.54 22.08 2.36
N THR A 79 6.30 21.96 2.85
CA THR A 79 5.65 22.88 3.79
C THR A 79 5.24 22.17 5.07
N GLY A 80 5.17 22.92 6.18
CA GLY A 80 4.93 22.38 7.52
C GLY A 80 6.16 21.67 8.07
N ASN A 81 6.48 21.92 9.34
CA ASN A 81 7.63 21.29 9.98
C ASN A 81 7.29 19.85 10.41
N VAL A 82 7.00 18.98 9.44
CA VAL A 82 6.69 17.57 9.67
C VAL A 82 8.01 16.83 9.93
N PRO A 83 8.18 16.20 11.11
CA PRO A 83 9.48 15.68 11.54
C PRO A 83 9.93 14.40 10.80
N VAL A 84 9.06 13.82 9.97
CA VAL A 84 9.29 12.55 9.27
C VAL A 84 8.94 12.68 7.78
N PRO A 85 9.69 12.00 6.88
CA PRO A 85 9.37 11.99 5.45
C PRO A 85 8.05 11.24 5.21
N LEU A 86 7.32 11.57 4.14
CA LEU A 86 6.18 10.77 3.66
C LEU A 86 6.60 9.37 3.27
N PHE A 87 7.69 9.28 2.51
CA PHE A 87 8.23 8.02 2.03
C PHE A 87 9.75 8.06 2.15
N ALA A 88 10.34 7.01 2.70
CA ALA A 88 11.77 6.77 2.65
C ALA A 88 12.03 5.32 2.24
N ALA A 89 13.18 5.05 1.64
CA ALA A 89 13.62 3.68 1.38
C ALA A 89 15.14 3.63 1.31
N ARG A 90 15.73 2.58 1.86
CA ARG A 90 17.19 2.39 1.82
C ARG A 90 17.68 2.13 0.40
N ARG A 91 16.96 1.30 -0.36
CA ARG A 91 17.33 0.98 -1.73
C ARG A 91 16.09 0.71 -2.58
N VAL A 92 16.10 1.25 -3.78
CA VAL A 92 15.10 0.93 -4.80
C VAL A 92 15.79 0.47 -6.07
N ASP A 93 15.48 -0.75 -6.48
CA ASP A 93 16.04 -1.41 -7.64
C ASP A 93 15.01 -1.50 -8.76
N PHE A 94 15.43 -1.07 -9.94
CA PHE A 94 14.67 -1.14 -11.17
C PHE A 94 15.40 -2.03 -12.15
N ALA A 95 14.72 -3.01 -12.72
CA ALA A 95 15.31 -3.89 -13.72
C ALA A 95 14.36 -4.16 -14.87
N VAL A 96 14.88 -4.19 -16.09
CA VAL A 96 14.12 -4.69 -17.24
C VAL A 96 13.93 -6.21 -17.13
N GLN A 97 12.75 -6.68 -17.49
CA GLN A 97 12.41 -8.09 -17.54
C GLN A 97 12.89 -8.74 -18.85
N TRP A 98 14.02 -9.44 -18.81
CA TRP A 98 14.68 -10.01 -19.99
C TRP A 98 13.84 -11.06 -20.73
N ASP A 99 13.09 -11.89 -20.03
CA ASP A 99 12.18 -12.85 -20.66
C ASP A 99 11.09 -12.14 -21.47
N ALA A 100 10.61 -10.98 -21.01
CA ALA A 100 9.64 -10.18 -21.76
C ALA A 100 10.25 -9.54 -23.02
N LEU A 101 11.52 -9.09 -22.94
CA LEU A 101 12.25 -8.53 -24.08
C LEU A 101 12.38 -9.54 -25.23
N LEU A 102 12.59 -10.82 -24.91
CA LEU A 102 12.62 -11.90 -25.93
C LEU A 102 11.29 -12.06 -26.67
N HIS A 103 10.18 -11.63 -26.05
CA HIS A 103 8.84 -11.62 -26.65
C HIS A 103 8.44 -10.24 -27.21
N GLY A 104 9.40 -9.32 -27.37
CA GLY A 104 9.16 -8.00 -27.96
C GLY A 104 8.49 -6.99 -27.03
N ARG A 105 8.40 -7.25 -25.72
CA ARG A 105 7.80 -6.34 -24.73
C ARG A 105 8.86 -5.80 -23.77
N ILE A 106 8.85 -4.49 -23.53
CA ILE A 106 9.74 -3.83 -22.57
C ILE A 106 8.94 -3.55 -21.31
N VAL A 107 9.11 -4.39 -20.28
CA VAL A 107 8.46 -4.21 -18.98
C VAL A 107 9.48 -4.24 -17.86
N GLY A 108 9.19 -3.50 -16.79
CA GLY A 108 10.05 -3.36 -15.62
C GLY A 108 9.63 -4.25 -14.46
N ARG A 109 10.60 -4.56 -13.60
CA ARG A 109 10.40 -5.09 -12.25
C ARG A 109 11.00 -4.12 -11.24
N LEU A 110 10.31 -3.96 -10.12
CA LEU A 110 10.67 -3.07 -9.03
C LEU A 110 10.97 -3.89 -7.78
N ALA A 111 12.03 -3.58 -7.07
CA ALA A 111 12.27 -4.07 -5.71
C ALA A 111 12.58 -2.89 -4.79
N ILE A 112 11.91 -2.83 -3.64
CA ILE A 112 12.07 -1.77 -2.65
C ILE A 112 12.51 -2.42 -1.35
N GLU A 113 13.67 -2.03 -0.85
CA GLU A 113 14.26 -2.53 0.40
C GLU A 113 14.07 -1.50 1.51
N GLU A 114 13.54 -1.96 2.63
CA GLU A 114 13.31 -1.18 3.84
C GLU A 114 12.56 0.13 3.58
N PRO A 115 11.39 0.13 2.90
CA PRO A 115 10.60 1.34 2.78
C PRO A 115 9.91 1.70 4.08
N GLU A 116 9.87 3.00 4.39
CA GLU A 116 9.07 3.57 5.46
C GLU A 116 8.05 4.54 4.85
N LEU A 117 6.77 4.28 5.11
CA LEU A 117 5.67 5.15 4.69
C LEU A 117 5.00 5.77 5.92
N ASN A 118 4.90 7.10 5.94
CA ASN A 118 4.45 7.82 7.13
C ASN A 118 3.26 8.73 6.82
N PHE A 119 2.15 8.45 7.48
CA PHE A 119 0.99 9.32 7.53
C PHE A 119 1.03 10.11 8.83
N VAL A 120 0.86 11.43 8.75
CA VAL A 120 0.85 12.31 9.92
C VAL A 120 -0.47 13.05 9.97
N ASP A 121 -1.20 12.90 11.08
CA ASP A 121 -2.36 13.72 11.37
C ASP A 121 -1.96 14.97 12.16
N ALA A 122 -2.46 16.13 11.71
CA ALA A 122 -2.20 17.42 12.33
C ALA A 122 -3.39 18.37 12.07
N PRO A 123 -3.67 19.32 12.99
CA PRO A 123 -4.80 20.25 12.85
C PRO A 123 -4.72 21.18 11.65
N SER A 124 -3.50 21.50 11.18
CA SER A 124 -3.28 22.36 10.03
C SER A 124 -2.98 21.53 8.78
N GLU A 125 -3.58 21.88 7.64
CA GLU A 125 -3.30 21.20 6.36
C GLU A 125 -1.83 21.28 5.96
N GLY A 126 -1.11 22.32 6.41
CA GLY A 126 0.32 22.49 6.19
C GLY A 126 1.16 21.43 6.92
N GLU A 127 0.74 20.98 8.09
CA GLU A 127 1.48 20.01 8.93
C GLU A 127 0.93 18.59 8.82
N SER A 128 -0.26 18.42 8.23
CA SER A 128 -0.87 17.11 7.98
C SER A 128 -0.22 16.44 6.77
N GLN A 129 0.07 15.15 6.86
CA GLN A 129 0.66 14.33 5.81
C GLN A 129 -0.22 13.10 5.59
N THR A 130 -1.31 13.28 4.85
CA THR A 130 -2.25 12.19 4.54
C THR A 130 -1.87 11.41 3.29
N GLY A 131 -0.93 11.91 2.49
CA GLY A 131 -0.67 11.41 1.13
C GLY A 131 -1.79 11.72 0.12
N ALA A 132 -2.91 12.31 0.56
CA ALA A 132 -4.02 12.69 -0.32
C ALA A 132 -3.73 14.03 -1.04
N GLY A 133 -4.27 14.18 -2.25
CA GLY A 133 -4.22 15.44 -3.02
C GLY A 133 -2.87 15.76 -3.72
N GLY A 134 -1.82 14.97 -3.51
CA GLY A 134 -0.56 15.12 -4.25
C GLY A 134 -0.56 14.34 -5.57
N PRO A 135 0.10 14.83 -6.63
CA PRO A 135 0.24 14.11 -7.91
C PRO A 135 1.27 12.96 -7.80
N TRP A 136 1.28 12.20 -6.71
CA TRP A 136 2.29 11.17 -6.44
C TRP A 136 2.14 9.96 -7.39
N LEU A 137 0.92 9.62 -7.80
CA LEU A 137 0.70 8.63 -8.86
C LEU A 137 1.33 9.06 -10.19
N GLN A 138 1.17 10.35 -10.53
CA GLN A 138 1.81 10.91 -11.71
C GLN A 138 3.34 10.95 -11.55
N MET A 139 3.85 11.28 -10.37
CA MET A 139 5.29 11.25 -10.08
C MET A 139 5.87 9.84 -10.27
N ILE A 140 5.20 8.80 -9.76
CA ILE A 140 5.59 7.40 -9.99
C ILE A 140 5.59 7.11 -11.49
N SER A 141 4.53 7.49 -12.21
CA SER A 141 4.44 7.32 -13.67
C SER A 141 5.59 8.03 -14.42
N ASP A 142 5.91 9.27 -14.04
CA ASP A 142 6.97 10.07 -14.65
C ASP A 142 8.38 9.52 -14.32
N LEU A 143 8.56 8.91 -13.14
CA LEU A 143 9.81 8.25 -12.79
C LEU A 143 10.03 6.96 -13.60
N PHE A 144 8.95 6.33 -14.07
CA PHE A 144 9.00 5.03 -14.75
C PHE A 144 8.52 5.11 -16.19
N PRO A 145 9.41 5.38 -17.17
CA PRO A 145 9.04 5.46 -18.58
C PRO A 145 8.63 4.11 -19.20
N PHE A 146 8.72 3.02 -18.44
CA PHE A 146 8.34 1.67 -18.84
C PHE A 146 7.20 1.15 -17.97
N THR A 147 6.33 0.32 -18.53
CA THR A 147 5.26 -0.32 -17.78
C THR A 147 5.84 -1.27 -16.72
N ILE A 148 5.38 -1.14 -15.48
CA ILE A 148 5.78 -2.03 -14.38
C ILE A 148 4.95 -3.31 -14.48
N ASN A 149 5.63 -4.46 -14.52
CA ASN A 149 4.97 -5.77 -14.51
C ASN A 149 4.83 -6.35 -13.09
N SER A 150 5.86 -6.17 -12.27
CA SER A 150 5.88 -6.68 -10.90
C SER A 150 6.67 -5.76 -9.98
N ALA A 151 6.32 -5.80 -8.70
CA ALA A 151 7.00 -5.09 -7.64
C ALA A 151 7.14 -6.00 -6.42
N VAL A 152 8.27 -5.92 -5.72
CA VAL A 152 8.47 -6.56 -4.42
C VAL A 152 8.92 -5.53 -3.40
N ILE A 153 8.46 -5.70 -2.16
CA ILE A 153 8.82 -4.88 -1.02
C ILE A 153 9.35 -5.81 0.06
N HIS A 154 10.51 -5.49 0.60
CA HIS A 154 11.18 -6.24 1.65
C HIS A 154 11.38 -5.38 2.89
N ASN A 155 11.04 -5.94 4.04
CA ASN A 155 11.27 -5.38 5.38
C ASN A 155 10.82 -3.92 5.54
N GLY A 156 9.63 -3.58 5.03
CA GLY A 156 9.08 -2.24 5.10
C GLY A 156 8.37 -1.92 6.43
N SER A 157 7.93 -0.68 6.55
CA SER A 157 7.08 -0.20 7.63
C SER A 157 6.08 0.85 7.14
N VAL A 158 4.91 0.88 7.77
CA VAL A 158 3.86 1.87 7.49
C VAL A 158 3.38 2.43 8.83
N HIS A 159 3.46 3.73 9.01
CA HIS A 159 3.11 4.42 10.26
C HIS A 159 1.97 5.42 10.06
N PHE A 160 1.08 5.47 11.04
CA PHE A 160 0.16 6.56 11.28
C PHE A 160 0.57 7.27 12.57
N ARG A 161 0.89 8.56 12.49
CA ARG A 161 1.42 9.35 13.60
C ARG A 161 0.60 10.61 13.85
N ALA A 162 0.46 10.99 15.12
CA ALA A 162 -0.12 12.28 15.50
C ALA A 162 0.71 12.90 16.62
N TYR A 163 1.44 13.97 16.31
CA TYR A 163 2.40 14.57 17.25
C TYR A 163 1.82 15.65 18.16
N GLN A 164 0.72 16.29 17.74
CA GLN A 164 0.14 17.43 18.45
C GLN A 164 -0.90 17.04 19.51
N ALA A 165 -1.12 15.74 19.70
CA ALA A 165 -1.93 15.22 20.77
C ALA A 165 -1.20 15.32 22.12
N ALA A 166 -1.96 15.34 23.23
CA ALA A 166 -1.39 15.38 24.58
C ALA A 166 -0.42 14.21 24.86
N LYS A 167 -0.60 13.10 24.15
CA LYS A 167 0.38 12.02 23.99
C LYS A 167 0.60 11.78 22.50
N PRO A 168 1.84 11.75 21.99
CA PRO A 168 2.11 11.37 20.61
C PRO A 168 1.53 9.99 20.30
N VAL A 169 0.82 9.89 19.18
CA VAL A 169 0.29 8.63 18.67
C VAL A 169 1.24 8.09 17.61
N ASP A 170 1.55 6.79 17.66
CA ASP A 170 2.18 6.04 16.57
C ASP A 170 1.54 4.66 16.50
N ILE A 171 0.84 4.38 15.41
CA ILE A 171 0.35 3.04 15.07
C ILE A 171 1.01 2.61 13.78
N TYR A 172 1.51 1.38 13.74
CA TYR A 172 2.27 0.94 12.58
C TYR A 172 2.14 -0.54 12.25
N LEU A 173 2.49 -0.83 11.00
CA LEU A 173 2.83 -2.14 10.49
C LEU A 173 4.36 -2.19 10.35
N SER A 174 5.00 -3.20 10.91
CA SER A 174 6.43 -3.51 10.76
C SER A 174 6.62 -4.83 10.01
N GLU A 175 7.86 -5.12 9.61
CA GLU A 175 8.21 -6.32 8.82
C GLU A 175 7.31 -6.48 7.59
N PHE A 176 7.02 -5.36 6.93
CA PHE A 176 6.10 -5.33 5.79
C PHE A 176 6.77 -5.95 4.56
N GLU A 177 6.28 -7.11 4.16
CA GLU A 177 6.65 -7.83 2.95
C GLU A 177 5.49 -7.74 1.97
N ALA A 178 5.75 -7.37 0.72
CA ALA A 178 4.72 -7.39 -0.31
C ALA A 178 5.24 -7.83 -1.67
N SER A 179 4.36 -8.44 -2.45
CA SER A 179 4.61 -8.77 -3.84
C SER A 179 3.40 -8.42 -4.70
N ILE A 180 3.68 -7.85 -5.86
CA ILE A 180 2.71 -7.50 -6.88
C ILE A 180 3.18 -8.14 -8.18
N ASN A 181 2.32 -8.92 -8.83
CA ASN A 181 2.65 -9.63 -10.06
C ASN A 181 1.60 -9.43 -11.15
N ASN A 182 2.03 -9.49 -12.42
CA ASN A 182 1.19 -9.42 -13.61
C ASN A 182 0.40 -8.11 -13.78
N LEU A 183 0.96 -6.97 -13.34
CA LEU A 183 0.34 -5.65 -13.55
C LEU A 183 0.24 -5.29 -15.03
N SER A 184 1.25 -5.66 -15.81
CA SER A 184 1.24 -5.55 -17.27
C SER A 184 0.98 -6.94 -17.84
N ASN A 185 0.05 -7.11 -18.78
CA ASN A 185 -0.23 -8.41 -19.36
C ASN A 185 0.88 -8.78 -20.36
N VAL A 186 1.97 -9.36 -19.85
CA VAL A 186 3.19 -9.65 -20.62
C VAL A 186 3.06 -10.91 -21.48
N ARG A 187 2.10 -11.79 -21.21
CA ARG A 187 2.05 -13.13 -21.84
C ARG A 187 1.04 -13.26 -22.96
N SER A 188 -0.14 -12.66 -22.86
CA SER A 188 -1.19 -12.90 -23.87
C SER A 188 -2.18 -11.75 -23.96
N GLU A 189 -2.34 -11.15 -25.13
CA GLU A 189 -3.37 -10.12 -25.38
C GLU A 189 -4.79 -10.66 -25.32
N THR A 190 -4.98 -11.99 -25.44
CA THR A 190 -6.28 -12.64 -25.58
C THR A 190 -6.81 -13.27 -24.29
N THR A 191 -5.96 -13.43 -23.27
CA THR A 191 -6.33 -13.94 -21.95
C THR A 191 -5.79 -13.01 -20.87
N PRO A 192 -6.63 -12.11 -20.30
CA PRO A 192 -6.21 -11.23 -19.21
C PRO A 192 -5.69 -12.05 -18.05
N LEU A 193 -4.41 -11.94 -17.73
CA LEU A 193 -3.89 -12.47 -16.48
C LEU A 193 -4.41 -11.61 -15.34
N VAL A 194 -4.90 -12.25 -14.29
CA VAL A 194 -5.28 -11.59 -13.06
C VAL A 194 -4.00 -11.13 -12.37
N ALA A 195 -3.88 -9.82 -12.12
CA ALA A 195 -2.80 -9.29 -11.30
C ALA A 195 -3.02 -9.74 -9.85
N THR A 196 -1.95 -10.08 -9.17
CA THR A 196 -1.99 -10.57 -7.79
C THR A 196 -1.17 -9.65 -6.91
N ILE A 197 -1.74 -9.30 -5.75
CA ILE A 197 -1.08 -8.52 -4.71
C ILE A 197 -1.16 -9.36 -3.44
N GLN A 198 -0.02 -9.55 -2.78
CA GLN A 198 0.08 -10.22 -1.49
C GLN A 198 0.94 -9.36 -0.59
N ALA A 199 0.50 -9.11 0.64
CA ALA A 199 1.30 -8.45 1.64
C ALA A 199 1.13 -9.11 3.01
N LYS A 200 2.20 -9.09 3.81
CA LYS A 200 2.25 -9.57 5.18
C LYS A 200 3.01 -8.57 6.03
N ALA A 201 2.59 -8.40 7.28
CA ALA A 201 3.27 -7.53 8.23
C ALA A 201 2.92 -7.93 9.67
N LEU A 202 3.60 -7.30 10.63
CA LEU A 202 3.24 -7.32 12.03
C LEU A 202 2.66 -5.95 12.43
N ALA A 203 1.38 -5.91 12.81
CA ALA A 203 0.81 -4.73 13.40
C ALA A 203 1.30 -4.58 14.84
N MET A 204 1.82 -3.40 15.16
CA MET A 204 2.39 -3.08 16.47
C MET A 204 3.40 -4.14 16.94
N ASP A 205 4.27 -4.61 16.03
CA ASP A 205 5.32 -5.62 16.24
C ASP A 205 4.87 -7.01 16.69
N HIS A 206 3.58 -7.36 16.61
CA HIS A 206 3.13 -8.69 17.07
C HIS A 206 1.93 -9.29 16.34
N ALA A 207 0.95 -8.48 15.97
CA ALA A 207 -0.30 -9.00 15.43
C ALA A 207 -0.18 -9.27 13.94
N LYS A 208 -0.60 -10.46 13.50
CA LYS A 208 -0.42 -10.86 12.10
C LYS A 208 -1.35 -10.05 11.22
N PHE A 209 -0.78 -9.32 10.26
CA PHE A 209 -1.50 -8.65 9.20
C PHE A 209 -1.24 -9.37 7.88
N GLU A 210 -2.31 -9.67 7.13
CA GLU A 210 -2.26 -10.25 5.80
C GLU A 210 -3.22 -9.51 4.87
N PHE A 211 -2.76 -9.23 3.66
CA PHE A 211 -3.56 -8.65 2.58
C PHE A 211 -3.35 -9.49 1.33
N ASN A 212 -4.42 -9.96 0.72
CA ASN A 212 -4.39 -10.66 -0.56
C ASN A 212 -5.42 -10.02 -1.48
N MET A 213 -5.02 -9.73 -2.72
CA MET A 213 -5.92 -9.21 -3.74
C MET A 213 -5.59 -9.82 -5.08
N THR A 214 -6.63 -10.14 -5.83
CA THR A 214 -6.54 -10.49 -7.25
C THR A 214 -7.39 -9.49 -8.02
N LEU A 215 -6.89 -8.93 -9.12
CA LEU A 215 -7.63 -7.93 -9.89
C LEU A 215 -7.37 -8.03 -11.39
N ASN A 216 -8.31 -7.59 -12.21
CA ASN A 216 -8.10 -7.42 -13.64
C ASN A 216 -7.68 -5.96 -13.93
N PRO A 217 -6.38 -5.68 -14.16
CA PRO A 217 -5.90 -4.31 -14.39
C PRO A 217 -6.33 -3.73 -15.74
N PHE A 218 -6.85 -4.54 -16.67
CA PHE A 218 -7.33 -4.11 -17.99
C PHE A 218 -8.83 -3.92 -18.05
N SER A 219 -9.55 -4.25 -16.97
CA SER A 219 -10.97 -4.02 -16.89
C SER A 219 -11.24 -2.51 -16.80
N TYR A 220 -12.14 -1.99 -17.63
CA TYR A 220 -12.53 -0.58 -17.58
C TYR A 220 -13.15 -0.22 -16.22
N ARG A 221 -14.00 -1.13 -15.71
CA ARG A 221 -14.57 -1.04 -14.36
C ARG A 221 -13.81 -1.94 -13.40
N PRO A 222 -13.62 -1.54 -12.13
CA PRO A 222 -12.92 -2.36 -11.14
C PRO A 222 -13.50 -3.78 -11.06
N THR A 223 -12.64 -4.78 -11.27
CA THR A 223 -12.96 -6.19 -11.06
C THR A 223 -11.85 -6.82 -10.25
N PHE A 224 -12.16 -7.22 -9.02
CA PHE A 224 -11.17 -7.75 -8.06
C PHE A 224 -11.81 -8.66 -7.02
N HIS A 225 -11.00 -9.46 -6.35
CA HIS A 225 -11.31 -10.15 -5.12
C HIS A 225 -10.23 -9.79 -4.10
N MET A 226 -10.61 -9.35 -2.91
CA MET A 226 -9.72 -8.85 -1.87
C MET A 226 -10.06 -9.45 -0.51
N VAL A 227 -9.03 -9.83 0.23
CA VAL A 227 -9.13 -10.34 1.60
C VAL A 227 -8.08 -9.64 2.46
N VAL A 228 -8.50 -9.10 3.60
CA VAL A 228 -7.64 -8.53 4.63
C VAL A 228 -7.87 -9.27 5.94
N ARG A 229 -6.80 -9.61 6.64
CA ARG A 229 -6.84 -10.23 7.96
C ARG A 229 -5.87 -9.50 8.88
N LEU A 230 -6.35 -9.12 10.06
CA LEU A 230 -5.55 -8.68 11.18
C LEU A 230 -5.95 -9.55 12.37
N LEU A 231 -5.02 -10.31 12.93
CA LEU A 231 -5.32 -11.31 13.95
C LEU A 231 -4.46 -11.11 15.20
N GLY A 232 -5.12 -11.15 16.35
CA GLY A 232 -4.47 -11.16 17.66
C GLY A 232 -3.86 -9.82 18.05
N LEU A 233 -4.47 -8.70 17.66
CA LEU A 233 -4.00 -7.38 18.09
C LEU A 233 -4.32 -7.14 19.56
N ASP A 234 -3.30 -6.98 20.40
CA ASP A 234 -3.46 -6.48 21.75
C ASP A 234 -3.93 -5.02 21.71
N VAL A 235 -5.18 -4.80 22.11
CA VAL A 235 -5.81 -3.48 22.06
C VAL A 235 -5.14 -2.47 22.99
N THR A 236 -4.40 -2.92 24.02
CA THR A 236 -3.69 -2.01 24.92
C THR A 236 -2.57 -1.25 24.21
N ARG A 237 -2.05 -1.81 23.10
CA ARG A 237 -1.09 -1.11 22.23
C ARG A 237 -1.72 0.05 21.44
N LEU A 238 -3.04 0.10 21.38
CA LEU A 238 -3.78 1.20 20.75
C LEU A 238 -4.15 2.31 21.74
N ASN A 239 -3.72 2.22 23.00
CA ASN A 239 -4.16 3.15 24.05
C ASN A 239 -3.81 4.61 23.76
N ASP A 240 -2.66 4.91 23.15
CA ASP A 240 -2.33 6.31 22.82
C ASP A 240 -3.30 6.87 21.78
N LEU A 241 -3.70 6.05 20.80
CA LEU A 241 -4.72 6.43 19.83
C LEU A 241 -6.11 6.51 20.46
N ALA A 242 -6.50 5.51 21.25
CA ALA A 242 -7.80 5.45 21.92
C ALA A 242 -7.99 6.61 22.90
N LEU A 243 -6.96 6.98 23.66
CA LEU A 243 -6.98 8.14 24.55
C LEU A 243 -7.06 9.45 23.77
N THR A 244 -6.35 9.54 22.64
CA THR A 244 -6.32 10.77 21.84
C THR A 244 -7.65 11.05 21.18
N TYR A 245 -8.21 10.06 20.46
CA TYR A 245 -9.41 10.24 19.63
C TYR A 245 -10.69 9.72 20.27
N GLY A 246 -10.60 8.75 21.19
CA GLY A 246 -11.76 8.13 21.83
C GLY A 246 -11.99 8.52 23.28
N LYS A 247 -10.99 9.13 23.94
CA LYS A 247 -11.03 9.51 25.37
C LYS A 247 -11.30 8.32 26.30
N PHE A 248 -10.79 7.14 25.94
CA PHE A 248 -10.83 5.94 26.79
C PHE A 248 -9.56 5.10 26.59
N ASP A 249 -9.35 4.12 27.47
CA ASP A 249 -8.22 3.20 27.44
C ASP A 249 -8.63 1.75 27.73
N PHE A 250 -7.90 0.84 27.09
CA PHE A 250 -8.03 -0.59 27.30
C PHE A 250 -7.08 -1.06 28.40
N LYS A 251 -7.61 -1.87 29.33
CA LYS A 251 -6.82 -2.59 30.34
C LYS A 251 -6.31 -3.95 29.84
N ARG A 252 -7.11 -4.62 29.00
CA ARG A 252 -6.76 -5.87 28.32
C ARG A 252 -7.75 -6.10 27.18
N GLY A 253 -7.34 -6.92 26.21
CA GLY A 253 -8.22 -7.43 25.17
C GLY A 253 -7.45 -7.80 23.91
N TRP A 254 -8.11 -8.54 23.04
CA TRP A 254 -7.59 -8.89 21.73
C TRP A 254 -8.58 -8.43 20.67
N PHE A 255 -8.07 -7.99 19.53
CA PHE A 255 -8.83 -7.54 18.38
C PHE A 255 -8.41 -8.30 17.13
N ASP A 256 -9.39 -8.83 16.44
CA ASP A 256 -9.25 -9.39 15.10
C ASP A 256 -10.15 -8.62 14.13
N LEU A 257 -9.72 -8.50 12.89
CA LEU A 257 -10.47 -7.90 11.80
C LEU A 257 -10.30 -8.75 10.54
N VAL A 258 -11.42 -9.14 9.95
CA VAL A 258 -11.45 -9.75 8.62
C VAL A 258 -12.29 -8.88 7.71
N ILE A 259 -11.77 -8.58 6.53
CA ILE A 259 -12.51 -7.88 5.46
C ILE A 259 -12.39 -8.73 4.21
N GLU A 260 -13.53 -9.00 3.57
CA GLU A 260 -13.58 -9.63 2.25
C GLU A 260 -14.43 -8.76 1.34
N ALA A 261 -13.95 -8.51 0.12
CA ALA A 261 -14.63 -7.69 -0.86
C ALA A 261 -14.39 -8.22 -2.26
N ASP A 262 -15.48 -8.40 -2.99
CA ASP A 262 -15.53 -8.76 -4.39
C ASP A 262 -16.06 -7.57 -5.18
N ALA A 263 -15.38 -7.25 -6.28
CA ALA A 263 -15.85 -6.30 -7.27
C ALA A 263 -16.00 -7.01 -8.62
N LYS A 264 -17.15 -6.83 -9.26
CA LYS A 264 -17.42 -7.33 -10.60
C LYS A 264 -18.05 -6.21 -11.42
N GLU A 265 -17.34 -5.76 -12.45
CA GLU A 265 -17.79 -4.65 -13.32
C GLU A 265 -18.18 -3.39 -12.52
N GLY A 266 -17.40 -3.06 -11.49
CA GLY A 266 -17.63 -1.90 -10.62
C GLY A 266 -18.68 -2.11 -9.53
N GLN A 267 -19.45 -3.21 -9.55
CA GLN A 267 -20.33 -3.57 -8.44
C GLN A 267 -19.52 -4.27 -7.36
N ILE A 268 -19.50 -3.69 -6.17
CA ILE A 268 -18.73 -4.17 -5.03
C ILE A 268 -19.69 -4.80 -4.02
N THR A 269 -19.36 -5.99 -3.54
CA THR A 269 -20.06 -6.67 -2.45
C THR A 269 -19.03 -7.25 -1.50
N GLY A 270 -19.30 -7.25 -0.21
CA GLY A 270 -18.35 -7.80 0.74
C GLY A 270 -18.87 -7.77 2.16
N TYR A 271 -17.99 -8.09 3.10
CA TYR A 271 -18.30 -7.99 4.51
C TYR A 271 -17.08 -7.56 5.32
N VAL A 272 -17.36 -6.96 6.48
CA VAL A 272 -16.38 -6.70 7.52
C VAL A 272 -16.79 -7.44 8.77
N LYS A 273 -15.86 -8.20 9.34
CA LYS A 273 -16.05 -8.98 10.55
C LYS A 273 -15.01 -8.61 11.58
N PRO A 274 -15.31 -7.66 12.48
CA PRO A 274 -14.38 -7.33 13.53
C PRO A 274 -14.80 -8.04 14.83
N LEU A 275 -13.81 -8.45 15.63
CA LEU A 275 -13.99 -9.33 16.78
C LEU A 275 -13.08 -8.91 17.93
N PHE A 276 -13.69 -8.56 19.06
CA PHE A 276 -13.01 -8.37 20.32
C PHE A 276 -13.13 -9.62 21.19
N ARG A 277 -12.04 -9.99 21.85
CA ARG A 277 -12.02 -11.04 22.89
C ARG A 277 -11.44 -10.51 24.18
N ASN A 278 -11.95 -10.95 25.31
CA ASN A 278 -11.37 -10.69 26.63
C ASN A 278 -11.19 -9.19 26.94
N LEU A 279 -12.05 -8.35 26.38
CA LEU A 279 -11.93 -6.89 26.46
C LEU A 279 -12.23 -6.39 27.89
N LYS A 280 -11.45 -5.42 28.36
CA LYS A 280 -11.73 -4.67 29.57
C LYS A 280 -11.28 -3.22 29.38
N VAL A 281 -12.20 -2.28 29.57
CA VAL A 281 -11.97 -0.83 29.46
C VAL A 281 -11.85 -0.23 30.87
N PHE A 282 -10.95 0.73 31.08
CA PHE A 282 -10.68 1.30 32.41
C PHE A 282 -11.59 2.48 32.75
N SER A 283 -11.75 3.46 31.86
CA SER A 283 -12.62 4.61 32.09
C SER A 283 -13.25 5.16 30.82
N LEU A 284 -14.46 5.70 30.97
CA LEU A 284 -15.19 6.43 29.94
C LEU A 284 -15.32 7.89 30.42
N VAL A 285 -14.87 8.85 29.63
CA VAL A 285 -15.10 10.27 29.97
C VAL A 285 -16.38 10.73 29.26
N GLU A 286 -17.37 11.17 30.04
CA GLU A 286 -18.75 11.47 29.57
C GLU A 286 -18.89 12.75 28.74
N ASP A 287 -17.83 13.56 28.58
CA ASP A 287 -17.86 14.82 27.84
C ASP A 287 -17.07 14.72 26.53
N ILE A 288 -17.71 14.23 25.47
CA ILE A 288 -17.14 14.18 24.13
C ILE A 288 -17.79 15.29 23.30
N LYS A 289 -17.10 16.43 23.16
CA LYS A 289 -17.49 17.50 22.23
C LYS A 289 -17.12 17.15 20.79
N GLU A 290 -18.01 17.54 19.89
CA GLU A 290 -18.07 17.20 18.46
C GLU A 290 -16.91 17.79 17.66
N ASP A 291 -16.46 17.07 16.60
CA ASP A 291 -15.99 17.65 15.31
C ASP A 291 -15.38 16.64 14.29
N ASN A 292 -15.23 15.32 14.56
CA ASN A 292 -14.56 14.40 13.60
C ASN A 292 -15.16 12.97 13.44
N VAL A 293 -15.04 12.39 12.22
CA VAL A 293 -15.53 11.05 11.84
C VAL A 293 -14.88 9.91 12.63
N LEU A 294 -13.58 10.00 12.91
CA LEU A 294 -12.84 9.06 13.76
C LEU A 294 -13.33 9.07 15.22
N GLN A 295 -13.86 10.19 15.69
CA GLN A 295 -14.32 10.37 17.06
C GLN A 295 -15.74 9.81 17.26
N PHE A 296 -16.58 9.88 16.22
CA PHE A 296 -17.88 9.19 16.18
C PHE A 296 -17.74 7.66 16.24
N PHE A 297 -16.71 7.10 15.56
CA PHE A 297 -16.36 5.69 15.67
C PHE A 297 -16.07 5.28 17.12
N TRP A 298 -15.27 6.07 17.84
CA TRP A 298 -14.91 5.75 19.22
C TRP A 298 -16.10 5.82 20.18
N GLN A 299 -17.01 6.77 20.00
CA GLN A 299 -18.27 6.82 20.76
C GLN A 299 -19.14 5.58 20.54
N ALA A 300 -19.21 5.08 19.31
CA ALA A 300 -19.96 3.89 18.96
C ALA A 300 -19.45 2.65 19.67
N LEU A 301 -18.13 2.46 19.60
CA LEU A 301 -17.44 1.35 20.24
C LEU A 301 -17.66 1.38 21.75
N VAL A 302 -17.55 2.56 22.34
CA VAL A 302 -17.85 2.83 23.76
C VAL A 302 -19.31 2.50 24.12
N GLY A 303 -20.28 2.91 23.29
CA GLY A 303 -21.70 2.58 23.47
C GLY A 303 -22.00 1.08 23.32
N ALA A 304 -21.36 0.42 22.36
CA ALA A 304 -21.50 -1.02 22.13
C ALA A 304 -20.89 -1.83 23.30
N VAL A 305 -19.69 -1.44 23.76
CA VAL A 305 -19.04 -2.05 24.93
C VAL A 305 -19.92 -1.91 26.17
N THR A 306 -20.48 -0.74 26.44
CA THR A 306 -21.33 -0.54 27.63
C THR A 306 -22.66 -1.31 27.58
N THR A 307 -23.19 -1.57 26.38
CA THR A 307 -24.46 -2.29 26.19
C THR A 307 -24.29 -3.81 26.21
N VAL A 308 -23.25 -4.34 25.56
CA VAL A 308 -23.00 -5.79 25.45
C VAL A 308 -22.41 -6.38 26.74
N PHE A 309 -21.57 -5.64 27.47
CA PHE A 309 -21.00 -6.10 28.75
C PHE A 309 -22.03 -6.22 29.89
N LYS A 310 -23.24 -5.68 29.72
CA LYS A 310 -24.29 -5.82 30.74
C LYS A 310 -25.02 -7.16 30.67
N ASN A 311 -24.89 -7.97 29.62
CA ASN A 311 -25.89 -9.03 29.44
C ASN A 311 -25.50 -10.37 28.77
N HIS A 312 -24.23 -10.72 28.50
CA HIS A 312 -23.90 -12.05 27.94
C HIS A 312 -22.64 -12.73 28.54
N PRO A 313 -22.68 -14.05 28.83
CA PRO A 313 -21.59 -14.81 29.49
C PRO A 313 -20.47 -15.29 28.55
N ARG A 314 -20.38 -14.78 27.32
CA ARG A 314 -19.27 -15.10 26.40
C ARG A 314 -18.33 -13.92 26.34
N ASP A 315 -17.05 -14.12 26.70
CA ASP A 315 -15.98 -13.11 26.70
C ASP A 315 -15.53 -12.68 25.27
N GLN A 316 -16.44 -12.71 24.29
CA GLN A 316 -16.18 -12.41 22.90
C GLN A 316 -17.34 -11.60 22.32
N PHE A 317 -17.03 -10.52 21.62
CA PHE A 317 -17.98 -9.68 20.91
C PHE A 317 -17.48 -9.46 19.48
N GLY A 318 -18.25 -9.93 18.51
CA GLY A 318 -17.99 -9.69 17.09
C GLY A 318 -19.29 -9.55 16.34
N THR A 319 -19.23 -8.91 15.19
CA THR A 319 -20.37 -8.69 14.30
C THR A 319 -19.94 -8.94 12.86
N LEU A 320 -20.88 -9.30 11.99
CA LEU A 320 -20.66 -9.41 10.56
C LEU A 320 -21.49 -8.33 9.90
N ILE A 321 -20.83 -7.43 9.18
CA ILE A 321 -21.50 -6.33 8.50
C ILE A 321 -21.30 -6.50 7.01
N PRO A 322 -22.33 -6.95 6.27
CA PRO A 322 -22.30 -6.96 4.82
C PRO A 322 -22.38 -5.53 4.28
N PHE A 323 -21.75 -5.30 3.14
CA PHE A 323 -21.80 -4.03 2.43
C PHE A 323 -21.85 -4.24 0.93
N THR A 324 -22.43 -3.25 0.24
CA THR A 324 -22.48 -3.17 -1.21
C THR A 324 -22.09 -1.76 -1.66
N ALA A 325 -21.52 -1.62 -2.86
CA ALA A 325 -21.18 -0.33 -3.45
C ALA A 325 -21.29 -0.37 -4.97
N ASP A 326 -21.58 0.78 -5.58
CA ASP A 326 -21.49 0.97 -7.03
C ASP A 326 -20.33 1.93 -7.35
N ALA A 327 -19.28 1.40 -7.98
CA ALA A 327 -18.14 2.14 -8.50
C ALA A 327 -18.17 2.25 -10.04
N GLY A 328 -19.33 2.10 -10.67
CA GLY A 328 -19.51 2.08 -12.12
C GLY A 328 -19.18 3.40 -12.84
N GLY A 329 -19.07 4.50 -12.08
CA GLY A 329 -18.57 5.80 -12.55
C GLY A 329 -17.08 6.05 -12.30
N SER A 330 -16.39 5.17 -11.57
CA SER A 330 -14.95 5.25 -11.30
C SER A 330 -14.17 4.43 -12.32
N THR A 331 -13.00 4.93 -12.72
CA THR A 331 -12.12 4.22 -13.66
C THR A 331 -11.21 3.26 -12.91
N SER A 332 -10.60 2.28 -13.59
CA SER A 332 -9.60 1.38 -12.99
C SER A 332 -8.38 2.10 -12.39
N THR A 333 -8.15 3.36 -12.78
CA THR A 333 -7.10 4.22 -12.22
C THR A 333 -7.42 4.71 -10.80
N ASP A 334 -8.66 4.62 -10.36
CA ASP A 334 -9.15 5.12 -9.07
C ASP A 334 -9.25 4.02 -7.98
N ILE A 335 -8.82 2.79 -8.26
CA ILE A 335 -8.98 1.63 -7.36
C ILE A 335 -8.42 1.93 -5.97
N LEU A 336 -7.27 2.60 -5.85
CA LEU A 336 -6.70 2.95 -4.53
C LEU A 336 -7.58 3.94 -3.74
N ALA A 337 -8.22 4.89 -4.44
CA ALA A 337 -9.17 5.80 -3.80
C ALA A 337 -10.45 5.07 -3.40
N THR A 338 -10.95 4.16 -4.23
CA THR A 338 -12.10 3.30 -3.90
C THR A 338 -11.81 2.42 -2.69
N LEU A 339 -10.64 1.79 -2.63
CA LEU A 339 -10.20 0.99 -1.48
C LEU A 339 -10.04 1.85 -0.23
N GLY A 340 -9.39 3.00 -0.32
CA GLY A 340 -9.24 3.93 0.80
C GLY A 340 -10.60 4.38 1.37
N ASN A 341 -11.57 4.69 0.49
CA ASN A 341 -12.93 5.02 0.90
C ASN A 341 -13.65 3.82 1.53
N LEU A 342 -13.46 2.61 1.01
CA LEU A 342 -14.01 1.39 1.58
C LEU A 342 -13.48 1.17 3.01
N PHE A 343 -12.16 1.20 3.21
CA PHE A 343 -11.54 1.03 4.53
C PHE A 343 -12.00 2.10 5.52
N ARG A 344 -11.99 3.38 5.11
CA ARG A 344 -12.44 4.50 5.95
C ARG A 344 -13.87 4.31 6.43
N ASN A 345 -14.76 3.85 5.56
CA ASN A 345 -16.20 3.85 5.83
C ASN A 345 -16.70 2.53 6.44
N ALA A 346 -16.18 1.38 6.00
CA ALA A 346 -16.59 0.08 6.48
C ALA A 346 -16.16 -0.17 7.94
N PHE A 347 -15.00 0.36 8.33
CA PHE A 347 -14.51 0.28 9.71
C PHE A 347 -15.37 1.09 10.69
N VAL A 348 -15.83 2.28 10.28
CA VAL A 348 -16.68 3.15 11.10
C VAL A 348 -18.02 2.47 11.42
N ARG A 349 -18.68 1.86 10.41
CA ARG A 349 -20.02 1.25 10.57
C ARG A 349 -20.05 -0.10 11.24
N ALA A 350 -18.96 -0.87 11.12
CA ALA A 350 -18.89 -2.18 11.77
C ALA A 350 -19.10 -2.12 13.30
N TYR A 351 -18.97 -0.94 13.89
CA TYR A 351 -19.10 -0.72 15.33
C TYR A 351 -20.25 0.21 15.74
N LEU A 352 -21.08 0.65 14.80
CA LEU A 352 -22.27 1.49 15.02
C LEU A 352 -23.56 0.69 14.75
N PRO A 353 -23.96 -0.27 15.60
CA PRO A 353 -25.31 -0.80 15.54
C PRO A 353 -26.26 0.27 16.08
N ARG A 354 -26.82 1.12 15.20
CA ARG A 354 -28.12 1.72 15.51
C ARG A 354 -29.17 0.65 15.27
N LEU A 355 -29.84 0.30 16.36
CA LEU A 355 -30.97 -0.62 16.40
C LEU A 355 -32.08 -0.16 15.43
N GLU A 356 -32.51 -1.13 14.63
CA GLU A 356 -33.77 -1.23 13.88
C GLU A 356 -33.97 -0.35 12.62
N ASN A 357 -33.94 -1.06 11.48
CA ASN A 357 -34.71 -0.85 10.25
C ASN A 357 -34.27 0.18 9.19
N ALA A 358 -33.03 0.71 9.22
CA ALA A 358 -32.56 1.60 8.15
C ALA A 358 -31.40 1.00 7.34
N GLN A 359 -31.64 0.73 6.04
CA GLN A 359 -30.57 0.70 5.05
C GLN A 359 -30.03 2.13 4.92
N GLU A 360 -28.74 2.32 5.15
CA GLU A 360 -28.13 3.65 5.11
C GLU A 360 -26.98 3.69 4.09
N THR A 361 -27.00 4.73 3.24
CA THR A 361 -26.07 4.93 2.12
C THR A 361 -25.04 6.02 2.44
N TYR A 362 -23.75 5.71 2.30
CA TYR A 362 -22.63 6.62 2.56
C TYR A 362 -21.71 6.67 1.36
N GLN A 363 -21.64 7.83 0.68
CA GLN A 363 -20.77 8.02 -0.48
C GLN A 363 -20.88 6.89 -1.52
N GLY A 364 -22.08 6.31 -1.69
CA GLY A 364 -22.36 5.19 -2.61
C GLY A 364 -22.21 3.78 -2.03
N LEU A 365 -21.77 3.61 -0.78
CA LEU A 365 -21.77 2.33 -0.05
C LEU A 365 -23.09 2.16 0.72
N THR A 366 -23.77 1.05 0.53
CA THR A 366 -24.97 0.66 1.29
C THR A 366 -24.62 -0.51 2.21
N PHE A 367 -24.95 -0.38 3.49
CA PHE A 367 -24.74 -1.43 4.49
C PHE A 367 -26.08 -1.99 4.95
N GLU A 368 -26.12 -3.29 5.20
CA GLU A 368 -27.31 -3.96 5.71
C GLU A 368 -27.14 -4.29 7.21
N PRO A 369 -28.24 -4.33 7.98
CA PRO A 369 -28.19 -4.76 9.37
C PRO A 369 -27.65 -6.19 9.47
N ALA A 370 -26.90 -6.47 10.54
CA ALA A 370 -26.36 -7.81 10.80
C ALA A 370 -27.50 -8.82 10.97
N ASP A 371 -27.50 -9.87 10.16
CA ASP A 371 -28.39 -11.01 10.35
C ASP A 371 -27.76 -11.97 11.37
N PHE A 372 -28.34 -12.01 12.58
CA PHE A 372 -27.83 -12.83 13.68
C PHE A 372 -28.14 -14.33 13.53
N THR A 373 -28.71 -14.76 12.40
CA THR A 373 -29.05 -16.16 12.14
C THR A 373 -27.86 -17.01 11.66
N ASP A 374 -26.77 -16.39 11.23
CA ASP A 374 -25.55 -17.11 10.86
C ASP A 374 -24.78 -17.56 12.11
N SER A 375 -24.75 -18.88 12.32
CA SER A 375 -23.91 -19.49 13.35
C SER A 375 -22.46 -19.12 13.10
N ILE A 376 -21.80 -18.57 14.13
CA ILE A 376 -20.34 -18.42 14.17
C ILE A 376 -19.75 -19.81 14.02
N SER A 377 -19.30 -20.17 12.82
CA SER A 377 -18.62 -21.44 12.60
C SER A 377 -17.30 -21.40 13.39
N PRO A 378 -17.10 -22.28 14.39
CA PRO A 378 -15.82 -22.43 15.06
C PRO A 378 -14.97 -23.38 14.22
N GLY A 379 -14.15 -22.82 13.34
CA GLY A 379 -13.12 -23.52 12.58
C GLY A 379 -12.40 -22.48 11.72
N ASP A 380 -11.10 -22.24 11.83
CA ASP A 380 -10.04 -23.21 12.08
C ASP A 380 -8.99 -22.69 13.08
N SER A 381 -8.56 -23.60 13.95
CA SER A 381 -7.24 -23.61 14.57
C SER A 381 -6.88 -25.09 14.74
N PRO A 382 -5.62 -25.52 14.55
CA PRO A 382 -4.42 -24.77 14.15
C PRO A 382 -4.15 -24.68 12.64
#